data_AF-A0A6J5IW05-F1
#
_entry.id   AF-A0A6J5IW05-F1
#
_cell.length_a   1.000
_cell.length_b   1.000
_cell.length_c   1.000
_cell.angle_alpha   90.00
_cell.angle_beta   90.00
_cell.angle_gamma   90.00
#
_symmetry.space_group_name_H-M   'P 1'
#
loop_
_entity.id
_entity.type
_entity.pdbx_description
1 polymer ?
#
loop_
_entity_poly.entity_id
_entity_poly.type
_entity_poly.pdbx_seq_one_letter_code
_entity_poly.pdbx_strand_id
1 'polypeptide(L)'
;MLVDRQHCMFCHTTDMPFLAPSFREIAKRCRDTPHAEDTLVDKLKLGGSAHWGDTAMPLPAERVGTLSSEDTHTLIRWVMSK
;
A
#
# COMPACT_ATOMS: atom_id res chain seq x y z
N MET A 1 -11.75 -6.66 7.05
CA MET A 1 -10.54 -7.27 6.45
C MET A 1 -9.29 -6.58 7.03
N LEU A 2 -8.08 -7.15 6.89
CA LEU A 2 -6.86 -6.51 7.40
C LEU A 2 -6.65 -5.09 6.82
N VAL A 3 -6.99 -4.90 5.54
CA VAL A 3 -6.92 -3.59 4.85
C VAL A 3 -7.83 -2.53 5.49
N ASP A 4 -9.00 -2.93 5.98
CA ASP A 4 -9.96 -2.02 6.61
C ASP A 4 -9.51 -1.68 8.02
N ARG A 5 -9.02 -2.67 8.78
CA ARG A 5 -8.51 -2.49 10.15
C ARG A 5 -7.29 -1.57 10.21
N GLN A 6 -6.48 -1.58 9.16
CA GLN A 6 -5.28 -0.75 9.02
C GLN A 6 -5.58 0.58 8.30
N HIS A 7 -6.86 0.90 8.09
CA HIS A 7 -7.34 2.18 7.55
C HIS A 7 -6.75 2.53 6.17
N CYS A 8 -6.33 1.54 5.39
CA CYS A 8 -5.74 1.79 4.07
C CYS A 8 -6.76 2.40 3.09
N MET A 9 -8.05 2.12 3.31
CA MET A 9 -9.17 2.60 2.50
C MET A 9 -9.46 4.11 2.64
N PHE A 10 -8.80 4.81 3.57
CA PHE A 10 -8.93 6.27 3.68
C PHE A 10 -8.28 7.01 2.50
N CYS A 11 -7.21 6.46 1.93
CA CYS A 11 -6.49 7.08 0.81
C CYS A 11 -6.56 6.25 -0.47
N HIS A 12 -6.67 4.93 -0.33
CA HIS A 12 -6.75 3.99 -1.45
C HIS A 12 -8.17 3.48 -1.63
N THR A 13 -8.52 3.12 -2.86
CA THR A 13 -9.73 2.35 -3.15
C THR A 13 -9.36 1.08 -3.92
N THR A 14 -10.31 0.18 -4.10
CA THR A 14 -10.07 -1.08 -4.84
C THR A 14 -9.78 -0.83 -6.32
N ASP A 15 -10.63 -0.07 -7.02
CA ASP A 15 -10.66 -0.08 -8.48
C ASP A 15 -10.28 1.24 -9.15
N MET A 16 -10.53 2.39 -8.50
CA MET A 16 -10.33 3.71 -9.10
C MET A 16 -9.49 4.63 -8.19
N PRO A 17 -8.58 5.44 -8.75
CA PRO A 17 -7.77 6.34 -7.93
C PRO A 17 -8.65 7.35 -7.18
N PHE A 18 -8.23 7.74 -5.98
CA PHE A 18 -8.90 8.76 -5.17
C PHE A 18 -7.88 9.79 -4.66
N LEU A 19 -7.29 9.56 -3.48
CA LEU A 19 -6.18 10.37 -2.97
C LEU A 19 -4.83 9.78 -3.38
N ALA A 20 -4.78 8.46 -3.51
CA ALA A 20 -3.64 7.69 -3.99
C ALA A 20 -4.11 6.69 -5.07
N PRO A 21 -3.20 6.01 -5.79
CA PRO A 21 -3.57 4.98 -6.75
C PRO A 21 -4.44 3.89 -6.11
N SER A 22 -5.39 3.37 -6.88
CA SER A 22 -6.18 2.21 -6.46
C SER A 22 -5.32 0.96 -6.30
N PHE A 23 -5.76 0.00 -5.49
CA PHE A 23 -5.05 -1.28 -5.34
C PHE A 23 -4.87 -2.01 -6.68
N ARG A 24 -5.87 -1.93 -7.57
CA ARG A 24 -5.78 -2.48 -8.92
C ARG A 24 -4.74 -1.79 -9.79
N GLU A 25 -4.59 -0.47 -9.69
CA GLU A 25 -3.52 0.25 -10.40
C GLU A 25 -2.14 -0.09 -9.86
N ILE A 26 -2.01 -0.26 -8.54
CA ILE A 26 -0.76 -0.69 -7.91
C ILE A 26 -0.38 -2.08 -8.44
N ALA A 27 -1.30 -3.04 -8.39
CA ALA A 27 -1.09 -4.39 -8.93
C ALA A 27 -0.71 -4.37 -10.42
N LYS A 28 -1.41 -3.57 -11.23
CA LYS A 28 -1.12 -3.42 -12.65
C LYS A 28 0.28 -2.86 -12.92
N ARG A 29 0.73 -1.86 -12.17
CA ARG A 29 2.08 -1.27 -12.32
C ARG A 29 3.17 -2.25 -11.90
N CYS A 30 2.89 -3.04 -10.87
CA CYS A 30 3.86 -3.95 -10.26
C CYS A 30 3.97 -5.32 -10.95
N ARG A 31 3.03 -5.69 -11.82
CA ARG A 31 2.97 -7.01 -12.48
C ARG A 31 4.27 -7.44 -13.16
N ASP A 32 4.88 -6.50 -13.89
CA ASP A 32 6.09 -6.76 -14.70
C ASP A 32 7.35 -6.16 -14.06
N THR A 33 7.25 -5.69 -12.82
CA THR A 33 8.37 -5.07 -12.09
C THR A 33 9.07 -6.13 -11.24
N PRO A 34 10.38 -6.40 -11.48
CA PRO A 34 11.15 -7.28 -10.62
C PRO A 34 11.15 -6.77 -9.17
N HIS A 35 11.02 -7.68 -8.20
CA HIS A 35 11.04 -7.34 -6.76
C HIS A 35 9.97 -6.32 -6.32
N ALA A 36 8.83 -6.28 -7.02
CA ALA A 36 7.76 -5.35 -6.68
C ALA A 36 7.17 -5.59 -5.28
N GLU A 37 7.02 -6.85 -4.85
CA GLU A 37 6.52 -7.17 -3.50
C GLU A 37 7.44 -6.55 -2.43
N ASP A 38 8.75 -6.75 -2.53
CA ASP A 38 9.73 -6.22 -1.57
C ASP A 38 9.72 -4.68 -1.56
N THR A 39 9.68 -4.07 -2.74
CA THR A 39 9.60 -2.61 -2.88
C THR A 39 8.35 -2.04 -2.22
N LEU A 40 7.19 -2.68 -2.40
CA LEU A 40 5.94 -2.27 -1.80
C LEU A 40 5.90 -2.53 -0.28
N VAL A 41 6.52 -3.62 0.19
CA VAL A 41 6.68 -3.92 1.61
C VAL A 41 7.50 -2.83 2.30
N ASP A 42 8.64 -2.46 1.72
CA ASP A 42 9.49 -1.39 2.24
C ASP A 42 8.77 -0.05 2.18
N LYS A 43 8.08 0.23 1.07
CA LYS A 43 7.30 1.46 0.95
C LYS A 43 6.24 1.52 2.06
N LEU A 44 5.48 0.45 2.25
CA LEU A 44 4.48 0.36 3.31
C LEU A 44 5.14 0.53 4.68
N LYS A 45 6.23 -0.17 5.00
CA LYS A 45 6.92 -0.05 6.29
C LYS A 45 7.45 1.35 6.58
N LEU A 46 7.90 2.09 5.57
CA LEU A 46 8.56 3.39 5.76
C LEU A 46 7.61 4.59 5.62
N GLY A 47 6.58 4.50 4.77
CA GLY A 47 5.74 5.66 4.45
C GLY A 47 6.52 6.77 3.74
N GLY A 48 6.14 8.02 4.01
CA GLY A 48 6.85 9.21 3.55
C GLY A 48 6.44 9.65 2.14
N SER A 49 7.36 10.31 1.43
CA SER A 49 7.14 10.96 0.14
C SER A 49 6.34 10.11 -0.86
N ALA A 50 5.54 10.76 -1.70
CA ALA A 50 4.77 10.04 -2.71
C ALA A 50 5.68 9.12 -3.54
N HIS A 51 5.33 7.83 -3.65
CA HIS A 51 5.99 6.95 -4.62
C HIS A 51 5.44 7.20 -6.02
N TRP A 52 4.15 7.57 -6.10
CA TRP A 52 3.45 7.96 -7.31
C TRP A 52 2.51 9.13 -7.03
N GLY A 53 2.45 10.08 -7.97
CA GLY A 53 1.67 11.30 -7.80
C GLY A 53 2.25 12.20 -6.70
N ASP A 54 1.38 13.01 -6.10
CA ASP A 54 1.80 14.05 -5.15
C ASP A 54 1.41 13.75 -3.70
N THR A 55 0.58 12.73 -3.47
CA THR A 55 0.11 12.36 -2.13
C THR A 55 1.14 11.50 -1.40
N ALA A 56 1.72 12.05 -0.34
CA ALA A 56 2.59 11.29 0.55
C ALA A 56 1.82 10.19 1.30
N MET A 57 2.47 9.06 1.56
CA MET A 57 1.93 8.02 2.42
C MET A 57 2.27 8.35 3.88
N PRO A 58 1.33 8.21 4.84
CA PRO A 58 1.59 8.49 6.23
C PRO A 58 2.82 7.75 6.76
N LEU A 59 3.61 8.40 7.60
CA LEU A 59 4.72 7.78 8.32
C LEU A 59 4.19 6.72 9.30
N PRO A 60 5.00 5.73 9.71
CA PRO A 60 4.55 4.67 10.60
C PRO A 60 3.99 5.18 11.93
N ALA A 61 4.55 6.28 12.45
CA ALA A 61 4.10 6.93 13.67
C ALA A 61 2.72 7.61 13.55
N GLU A 62 2.26 7.88 12.32
CA GLU A 62 0.99 8.56 12.03
C GLU A 62 -0.13 7.56 11.72
N ARG A 63 0.19 6.26 11.61
CA ARG A 63 -0.79 5.22 11.27
C ARG A 63 -1.45 4.65 12.50
N VAL A 64 -2.63 4.10 12.29
CA VAL A 64 -3.39 3.43 13.34
C VAL A 64 -2.77 2.08 13.63
N GLY A 65 -2.24 1.94 14.84
CA GLY A 65 -1.64 0.70 15.32
C GLY A 65 -0.29 0.39 14.69
N THR A 66 0.30 -0.72 15.12
CA THR A 66 1.55 -1.23 14.58
C THR A 66 1.25 -2.27 13.50
N LEU A 67 1.87 -2.10 12.33
CA LEU A 67 1.89 -3.13 11.30
C LEU A 67 3.04 -4.09 11.60
N SER A 68 2.71 -5.35 11.88
CA SER A 68 3.72 -6.40 11.97
C SER A 68 4.33 -6.67 10.58
N SER A 69 5.50 -7.32 10.54
CA SER A 69 6.07 -7.73 9.26
C SER A 69 5.15 -8.71 8.52
N GLU A 70 4.51 -9.62 9.24
CA GLU A 70 3.55 -10.59 8.69
C GLU A 70 2.33 -9.91 8.08
N ASP A 71 1.73 -8.94 8.79
CA ASP A 71 0.59 -8.17 8.28
C ASP A 71 0.98 -7.37 7.04
N THR A 72 2.18 -6.79 7.03
CA THR A 72 2.70 -6.03 5.89
C THR A 72 2.76 -6.92 4.64
N HIS A 73 3.39 -8.09 4.72
CA HIS A 73 3.44 -9.02 3.58
C HIS A 73 2.06 -9.51 3.18
N THR A 74 1.18 -9.78 4.15
CA THR A 74 -0.20 -10.20 3.88
C THR A 74 -0.98 -9.13 3.09
N LEU A 75 -0.86 -7.86 3.48
CA LEU A 75 -1.47 -6.74 2.78
C LEU A 75 -0.92 -6.59 1.37
N ILE A 76 0.41 -6.59 1.20
CA ILE A 76 1.02 -6.42 -0.13
C ILE A 76 0.64 -7.55 -1.06
N ARG A 77 0.67 -8.81 -0.61
CA ARG A 77 0.20 -9.95 -1.43
C ARG A 77 -1.27 -9.82 -1.82
N TRP A 78 -2.11 -9.36 -0.89
CA TRP A 78 -3.50 -9.09 -1.21
C TRP A 78 -3.66 -7.98 -2.25
N VAL A 79 -2.86 -6.90 -2.18
CA VAL A 79 -2.85 -5.84 -3.21
C VAL A 79 -2.38 -6.38 -4.55
N MET A 80 -1.31 -7.17 -4.59
CA MET A 80 -0.78 -7.79 -5.81
C MET A 80 -1.77 -8.77 -6.47
N SER A 81 -2.74 -9.30 -5.72
CA SER A 81 -3.81 -10.15 -6.24
C SER A 81 -4.97 -9.40 -6.90
N LYS A 82 -4.92 -8.06 -6.97
CA LYS A 82 -5.98 -7.20 -7.55
C LYS A 82 -5.86 -7.00 -9.06
#